data_AF-I3D3P6-F1
#
_entry.id   AF-I3D3P6-F1
#
_cell.length_a   1.000
_cell.length_b   1.000
_cell.length_c   1.000
_cell.angle_alpha   90.00
_cell.angle_beta   90.00
_cell.angle_gamma   90.00
#
_symmetry.space_group_name_H-M   'P 1'
#
loop_
_entity.id
_entity.type
_entity.pdbx_description
1 polymer ?
#
loop_
_entity_poly.entity_id
_entity_poly.type
_entity_poly.pdbx_seq_one_letter_code
_entity_poly.pdbx_strand_id
1 'polypeptide(L)' 'MIISCRGVQKNHHVTSCPFLYDGNWGDLKLIEHEKFHKSLRDGTGFWLGFEISQPFGTMSGRDGKRS' A
#
# COMPACT_ATOMS: atom_id res chain seq x y z
N MET A 1 -9.32 3.19 11.17
CA MET A 1 -9.16 3.42 9.70
C MET A 1 -8.49 2.18 9.18
N ILE A 2 -9.06 1.53 8.17
CA ILE A 2 -8.51 0.27 7.68
C ILE A 2 -7.38 0.56 6.71
N ILE A 3 -6.17 0.15 7.08
CA ILE A 3 -4.96 0.26 6.28
C ILE A 3 -4.57 -1.13 5.82
N SER A 4 -4.45 -1.32 4.52
CA SER A 4 -4.02 -2.57 3.88
C SER A 4 -2.66 -2.39 3.21
N CYS A 5 -1.81 -3.41 3.27
CA CYS A 5 -0.56 -3.43 2.52
C CYS A 5 -0.83 -3.85 1.07
N ARG A 6 -0.43 -3.02 0.11
CA ARG A 6 -0.57 -3.33 -1.32
C ARG A 6 0.34 -4.48 -1.78
N GLY A 7 1.32 -4.82 -0.94
CA GLY A 7 2.31 -5.85 -1.19
C GLY A 7 3.50 -5.35 -2.01
N VAL A 8 4.12 -6.26 -2.76
CA VAL A 8 5.37 -6.00 -3.48
C VAL A 8 5.18 -6.27 -4.97
N GLN A 9 5.79 -5.45 -5.80
CA GLN A 9 5.89 -5.71 -7.24
C GLN A 9 7.30 -6.15 -7.57
N LYS A 10 7.45 -7.33 -8.17
CA LYS A 10 8.73 -7.89 -8.62
C LYS A 10 8.57 -8.37 -10.06
N ASN A 11 9.45 -7.90 -10.95
CA ASN A 11 9.43 -8.25 -12.38
C ASN A 11 8.03 -8.16 -13.01
N HIS A 12 7.35 -7.03 -12.83
CA HIS A 12 5.96 -6.78 -13.29
C HIS A 12 4.86 -7.62 -12.61
N HIS A 13 5.22 -8.59 -11.76
CA HIS A 13 4.26 -9.38 -11.01
C HIS A 13 4.00 -8.72 -9.64
N VAL A 14 2.73 -8.44 -9.36
CA VAL A 14 2.30 -7.92 -8.05
C VAL A 14 1.94 -9.09 -7.14
N THR A 15 2.63 -9.20 -6.01
CA THR A 15 2.30 -10.14 -4.93
C THR A 15 1.58 -9.38 -3.84
N SER A 16 0.31 -9.71 -3.62
CA SER A 16 -0.51 -9.15 -2.55
C SER A 16 0.04 -9.53 -1.18
N CYS A 17 0.01 -8.61 -0.23
CA CYS A 17 0.33 -8.88 1.17
C CYS A 17 -0.97 -8.99 1.99
N PRO A 18 -1.17 -10.06 2.77
CA PRO A 18 -2.39 -10.23 3.58
C PRO A 18 -2.43 -9.32 4.83
N PHE A 19 -1.52 -8.35 4.94
CA PHE A 19 -1.46 -7.44 6.07
C PHE A 19 -2.59 -6.43 6.01
N LEU A 20 -3.46 -6.49 7.03
CA LEU A 20 -4.55 -5.57 7.27
C LEU A 20 -4.41 -5.03 8.70
N TYR A 21 -4.58 -3.72 8.86
CA TYR A 21 -4.47 -3.06 10.14
C TYR A 21 -5.59 -2.05 10.33
N ASP A 22 -6.37 -2.18 11.40
CA ASP A 22 -7.29 -1.14 11.84
C ASP A 22 -6.60 -0.26 12.88
N GLY A 23 -6.31 0.98 12.49
CA GLY A 23 -5.59 1.92 13.34
C GLY A 23 -5.37 3.25 12.65
N ASN A 24 -4.28 3.92 13.02
CA ASN A 24 -3.92 5.24 12.50
C ASN A 24 -2.51 5.24 11.88
N TRP A 25 -2.24 6.19 10.99
CA TRP A 25 -0.89 6.39 10.47
C TRP A 25 0.09 6.73 11.60
N GLY A 26 1.21 6.03 11.65
CA GLY A 26 2.23 6.21 12.70
C GLY A 26 2.18 5.18 13.83
N ASP A 27 1.20 4.27 13.83
CA ASP A 27 1.22 3.15 14.76
C ASP A 27 2.46 2.26 14.56
N LEU A 28 3.03 1.78 15.67
CA LEU A 28 4.25 0.97 15.66
C LEU A 28 4.14 -0.23 14.72
N LYS A 29 2.98 -0.90 14.68
CA LYS A 29 2.74 -2.06 13.80
C LYS A 29 2.89 -1.72 12.31
N LEU A 30 2.47 -0.53 11.87
CA LEU A 30 2.67 -0.08 10.49
C LEU A 30 4.13 0.23 10.20
N ILE A 31 4.80 0.89 11.15
CA ILE A 31 6.22 1.25 11.02
C ILE A 31 7.09 -0.01 10.95
N GLU A 32 6.82 -1.00 11.80
CA GLU A 32 7.51 -2.29 11.78
C GLU A 32 7.28 -3.04 10.47
N HIS A 33 6.05 -3.02 9.96
CA HIS A 33 5.73 -3.67 8.69
C HIS A 33 6.35 -2.97 7.47
N GLU A 34 6.40 -1.63 7.48
CA GLU A 34 7.16 -0.87 6.48
C GLU A 34 8.65 -1.27 6.50
N LYS A 35 9.25 -1.31 7.71
CA LYS A 35 10.66 -1.69 7.88
C LYS A 35 10.93 -3.09 7.34
N PHE A 36 10.04 -4.05 7.59
CA PHE A 36 10.14 -5.40 7.04
C PHE A 36 10.26 -5.37 5.51
N HIS A 37 9.39 -4.62 4.82
CA HIS A 37 9.46 -4.49 3.36
C HIS A 37 10.69 -3.74 2.85
N LYS A 38 11.16 -2.71 3.59
CA LYS A 38 12.40 -2.00 3.27
C LYS A 38 13.63 -2.90 3.42
N SER A 39 13.65 -3.76 4.44
CA SER A 39 14.72 -4.74 4.65
C SER A 39 14.70 -5.88 3.63
N LEU A 40 13.52 -6.26 3.13
CA LEU A 40 13.34 -7.32 2.13
C LEU A 40 13.61 -6.86 0.68
N ARG A 41 14.15 -5.65 0.49
CA ARG A 41 14.36 -5.05 -0.84
C ARG A 41 15.57 -5.68 -1.55
N ASP A 42 15.38 -6.92 -2.00
CA ASP A 42 16.33 -7.70 -2.79
C ASP A 42 16.32 -7.26 -4.27
N GLY A 43 16.74 -6.01 -4.53
CA GLY A 43 17.15 -5.43 -5.83
C GLY A 43 16.16 -5.44 -7.02
N THR A 44 15.10 -6.24 -6.97
CA THR A 44 14.23 -6.65 -8.08
C THR A 44 12.75 -6.44 -7.76
N GLY A 45 12.44 -6.27 -6.47
CA GLY A 45 11.11 -5.96 -5.97
C GLY A 45 11.05 -4.56 -5.36
N PHE A 46 9.95 -3.84 -5.60
CA PHE A 46 9.62 -2.63 -4.87
C PHE A 46 8.30 -2.79 -4.12
N TRP A 47 8.29 -2.30 -2.89
CA TRP A 47 7.09 -2.27 -2.06
C TRP A 47 6.12 -1.21 -2.60
N LEU A 48 4.84 -1.58 -2.71
CA LEU A 48 3.79 -0.74 -3.27
C LEU A 48 3.15 0.20 -2.24
N GLY A 49 3.59 0.13 -0.99
CA GLY A 49 3.10 0.97 0.10
C GLY A 49 1.84 0.42 0.76
N PHE A 50 1.28 1.26 1.62
CA PHE A 50 0.00 1.04 2.26
C PHE A 50 -1.11 1.80 1.51
N GLU A 51 -2.31 1.26 1.51
CA GLU A 51 -3.52 1.93 1.05
C GLU A 51 -4.58 1.94 2.15
N ILE A 52 -5.39 2.98 2.19
CA ILE A 52 -6.56 3.03 3.07
C ILE A 52 -7.75 2.43 2.35
N SER A 53 -8.34 1.38 2.92
CA SER A 53 -9.65 0.91 2.53
C SER A 53 -10.69 1.84 3.16
N GLN A 54 -10.97 2.97 2.50
CA GLN A 54 -12.16 3.74 2.82
C GLN A 54 -13.39 3.01 2.27
N PRO A 55 -14.52 2.94 3.00
CA PRO A 55 -15.78 2.59 2.38
C PRO A 55 -16.04 3.63 1.29
N PHE A 56 -16.18 3.15 0.06
CA PHE A 56 -16.42 3.93 -1.15
C PHE A 56 -17.34 5.13 -0.88
N GLY A 57 -16.77 6.32 -0.94
CA GLY A 57 -17.47 7.56 -0.62
C GLY A 57 -16.82 8.79 -1.19
N THR A 58 -16.18 8.70 -2.36
CA THR A 58 -16.01 9.77 -3.38
C THR A 58 -15.01 9.30 -4.42
N MET A 59 -15.52 8.85 -5.57
CA MET A 59 -14.73 8.86 -6.81
C MET A 59 -14.45 10.33 -7.12
N SER A 60 -13.27 10.83 -6.77
CA SER A 60 -12.82 12.14 -7.25
C SER A 60 -12.52 11.99 -8.74
N GLY A 61 -13.40 12.57 -9.56
CA GLY A 61 -13.42 12.41 -11.01
C GLY A 61 -12.07 12.75 -11.65
N ARG A 62 -11.49 11.76 -12.32
CA ARG A 62 -10.59 12.02 -13.45
C ARG A 62 -11.46 12.42 -14.64
N ASP A 63 -11.91 13.67 -14.68
CA ASP A 63 -12.33 14.25 -15.97
C ASP A 63 -11.05 14.68 -16.69
N GLY A 64 -10.58 13.80 -17.58
CA GLY A 64 -9.52 14.13 -18.51
C GLY A 64 -10.07 15.09 -19.56
N LYS A 65 -9.78 16.38 -19.43
CA LYS A 65 -9.92 17.30 -20.56
C LYS A 65 -8.55 17.75 -21.04
N ARG A 66 -8.05 17.01 -22.03
CA ARG A 66 -6.98 17.43 -22.92
C ARG A 66 -7.62 18.41 -23.92
N SER A 67 -7.25 19.68 -23.85
CA SER A 67 -7.35 20.63 -24.97
C SER A 67 -5.96 21.07 -25.35
#